data_AF-A0A6I7NJJ2-F1
#
_entry.id   AF-A0A6I7NJJ2-F1
#
_cell.length_a   1.000
_cell.length_b   1.000
_cell.length_c   1.000
_cell.angle_alpha   90.00
_cell.angle_beta   90.00
_cell.angle_gamma   90.00
#
_symmetry.space_group_name_H-M   'P 1'
#
loop_
_entity.id
_entity.type
_entity.pdbx_description
1 polymer ?
#
loop_
_entity_poly.entity_id
_entity_poly.type
_entity_poly.pdbx_seq_one_letter_code
_entity_poly.pdbx_strand_id
1 'polypeptide(L)'
;SWNSGQVVIPEAQAHVLLVTLNKQGKAADLRYHDHWIDERHFHWQTQNQTSPEGKRGKEIIKHEALGIGLHLFVRENKLKNGKAAPFVYHGRVRYQKHDGSKPMSVNFELMD
;
A
#
# COMPACT_ATOMS: atom_id res chain seq x y z
N SER A 1 -14.97 1.75 -5.00
CA SER A 1 -14.27 2.20 -6.21
C SER A 1 -12.87 1.60 -6.21
N TRP A 2 -12.48 0.84 -7.24
CA TRP A 2 -11.18 0.14 -7.34
C TRP A 2 -10.01 1.09 -7.68
N ASN A 3 -10.31 2.39 -7.79
CA ASN A 3 -9.40 3.45 -8.21
C ASN A 3 -8.53 3.98 -7.04
N SER A 4 -8.77 3.51 -5.81
CA SER A 4 -8.23 4.09 -4.58
C SER A 4 -6.90 3.48 -4.10
N GLY A 5 -6.38 2.44 -4.75
CA GLY A 5 -5.11 1.82 -4.31
C GLY A 5 -5.18 1.08 -2.95
N GLN A 6 -6.31 1.19 -2.24
CA GLN A 6 -6.66 0.38 -1.07
C GLN A 6 -8.12 -0.05 -1.17
N VAL A 7 -8.39 -1.32 -0.89
CA VAL A 7 -9.73 -1.91 -0.79
C VAL A 7 -9.87 -2.54 0.59
N VAL A 8 -11.00 -2.31 1.26
CA VAL A 8 -11.32 -2.97 2.54
C VAL A 8 -12.40 -4.01 2.30
N ILE A 9 -12.19 -5.18 2.88
CA ILE A 9 -13.08 -6.33 2.84
C ILE A 9 -13.44 -6.65 4.29
N PRO A 10 -14.48 -6.02 4.87
CA PRO A 10 -14.83 -6.17 6.27
C PRO A 10 -15.14 -7.63 6.66
N GLU A 11 -15.79 -8.38 5.78
CA GLU A 11 -16.20 -9.77 5.99
C GLU A 11 -14.99 -10.70 6.15
N ALA A 12 -13.86 -10.33 5.55
CA ALA A 12 -12.61 -11.07 5.62
C ALA A 12 -11.60 -10.48 6.61
N GLN A 13 -11.96 -9.41 7.34
CA GLN A 13 -11.03 -8.62 8.17
C GLN A 13 -9.75 -8.28 7.40
N ALA A 14 -9.88 -7.78 6.16
CA ALA A 14 -8.74 -7.60 5.28
C ALA A 14 -8.69 -6.23 4.62
N HIS A 15 -7.48 -5.67 4.53
CA HIS A 15 -7.15 -4.53 3.68
C HIS A 15 -6.26 -5.02 2.54
N VAL A 16 -6.67 -4.78 1.30
CA VAL A 16 -5.90 -5.08 0.09
C VAL A 16 -5.27 -3.78 -0.41
N LEU A 17 -3.94 -3.74 -0.46
CA LEU A 17 -3.13 -2.65 -0.97
C LEU A 17 -2.77 -2.93 -2.44
N LEU A 18 -3.28 -2.11 -3.35
CA LEU A 18 -3.06 -2.21 -4.80
C LEU A 18 -2.09 -1.11 -5.25
N VAL A 19 -0.81 -1.46 -5.41
CA VAL A 19 0.28 -0.51 -5.62
C VAL A 19 0.80 -0.56 -7.05
N THR A 20 1.00 0.61 -7.66
CA THR A 20 1.64 0.76 -8.98
C THR A 20 2.89 1.63 -8.85
N LEU A 21 4.07 1.05 -9.08
CA LEU A 21 5.37 1.71 -8.82
C LEU A 21 5.65 2.85 -9.82
N ASN A 22 5.56 2.56 -11.11
CA ASN A 22 5.77 3.51 -12.19
C ASN A 22 4.45 4.18 -12.60
N LYS A 23 4.19 5.34 -12.02
CA LYS A 23 3.17 6.27 -12.49
C LYS A 23 3.73 7.00 -13.73
N GLN A 24 3.62 6.39 -14.91
CA GLN A 24 4.05 7.00 -16.18
C GLN A 24 3.54 8.44 -16.30
N GLY A 25 4.38 9.36 -16.80
CA GLY A 25 4.02 10.74 -17.09
C GLY A 25 4.38 11.81 -16.04
N LYS A 26 5.09 11.45 -14.96
CA LYS A 26 5.61 12.43 -13.99
C LYS A 26 7.14 12.51 -14.00
N ALA A 27 7.67 13.72 -13.78
CA ALA A 27 9.11 14.01 -13.64
C ALA A 27 9.77 13.10 -12.59
N ALA A 28 11.09 12.90 -12.69
CA ALA A 28 11.84 11.96 -11.84
C ALA A 28 11.58 12.15 -10.33
N ASP A 29 11.36 13.40 -9.88
CA ASP A 29 11.09 13.76 -8.48
C ASP A 29 9.70 13.36 -7.95
N LEU A 30 8.77 12.94 -8.83
CA LEU A 30 7.42 12.48 -8.48
C LEU A 30 7.25 10.96 -8.61
N ARG A 31 8.32 10.27 -9.00
CA ARG A 31 8.42 8.81 -8.93
C ARG A 31 8.89 8.46 -7.51
N TYR A 32 8.65 7.24 -7.02
CA TYR A 32 9.16 6.72 -5.73
C TYR A 32 8.35 6.94 -4.43
N HIS A 33 7.09 7.39 -4.47
CA HIS A 33 6.27 7.34 -3.25
C HIS A 33 6.04 5.92 -2.72
N ASP A 34 6.01 4.94 -3.62
CA ASP A 34 5.83 3.53 -3.26
C ASP A 34 7.04 2.77 -3.85
N HIS A 35 7.79 2.06 -3.01
CA HIS A 35 9.01 1.37 -3.43
C HIS A 35 9.40 0.24 -2.47
N TRP A 36 10.14 -0.75 -2.97
CA TRP A 36 10.84 -1.71 -2.13
C TRP A 36 12.05 -1.02 -1.48
N ILE A 37 12.15 -1.14 -0.15
CA ILE A 37 13.33 -0.70 0.61
C ILE A 37 14.42 -1.78 0.49
N ASP A 38 14.01 -3.04 0.62
CA ASP A 38 14.82 -4.25 0.38
C ASP A 38 13.88 -5.41 0.00
N GLU A 39 14.37 -6.66 0.04
CA GLU A 39 13.63 -7.85 -0.34
C GLU A 39 12.39 -8.14 0.53
N ARG A 40 12.35 -7.62 1.76
CA ARG A 40 11.27 -7.87 2.73
C ARG A 40 10.53 -6.61 3.15
N HIS A 41 11.09 -5.42 2.94
CA HIS A 41 10.50 -4.17 3.40
C HIS A 41 9.97 -3.34 2.25
N PHE A 42 8.74 -2.84 2.41
CA PHE A 42 8.05 -2.04 1.41
C PHE A 42 7.64 -0.68 1.99
N HIS A 43 7.99 0.39 1.30
CA HIS A 43 7.51 1.73 1.60
C HIS A 43 6.23 2.01 0.80
N TRP A 44 5.17 2.43 1.49
CA TRP A 44 3.88 2.71 0.90
C TRP A 44 3.31 4.02 1.45
N GLN A 45 2.75 4.85 0.57
CA GLN A 45 2.06 6.07 0.98
C GLN A 45 0.55 5.89 0.91
N THR A 46 -0.13 6.25 2.01
CA THR A 46 -1.59 6.27 2.07
C THR A 46 -2.21 7.25 1.08
N GLN A 47 -3.52 7.13 0.83
CA GLN A 47 -4.25 8.16 0.08
C GLN A 47 -4.35 9.48 0.86
N ASN A 48 -4.48 10.58 0.11
CA ASN A 48 -4.65 11.93 0.65
C ASN A 48 -5.67 11.95 1.82
N GLN A 49 -5.31 12.66 2.89
CA GLN A 49 -6.06 12.82 4.14
C GLN A 49 -6.09 11.62 5.11
N THR A 50 -5.54 10.45 4.75
CA THR A 50 -5.42 9.34 5.70
C THR A 50 -4.38 9.68 6.76
N SER A 51 -4.84 9.91 7.99
CA SER A 51 -4.00 10.25 9.14
C SER A 51 -3.93 9.16 10.19
N PRO A 52 -2.86 9.12 11.00
CA PRO A 52 -2.67 8.07 12.00
C PRO A 52 -3.74 8.09 13.09
N GLU A 53 -4.40 9.24 13.31
CA GLU A 53 -5.51 9.40 14.24
C GLU A 53 -6.86 9.01 13.64
N GLY A 54 -6.99 9.02 12.31
CA GLY A 54 -8.20 8.65 11.59
C GLY A 54 -8.46 7.14 11.65
N LYS A 55 -9.72 6.73 11.41
CA LYS A 55 -10.13 5.32 11.46
C LYS A 55 -9.19 4.43 10.63
N ARG A 56 -8.92 4.81 9.37
CA ARG A 56 -8.09 4.00 8.48
C ARG A 56 -6.62 3.92 8.91
N GLY A 57 -6.04 5.03 9.36
CA GLY A 57 -4.67 5.03 9.87
C GLY A 57 -4.54 4.16 11.13
N LYS A 58 -5.50 4.25 12.05
CA LYS A 58 -5.57 3.37 13.23
C LYS A 58 -5.70 1.89 12.86
N GLU A 59 -6.54 1.55 11.88
CA GLU A 59 -6.68 0.18 11.39
C GLU A 59 -5.37 -0.35 10.80
N ILE A 60 -4.59 0.47 10.09
CA ILE A 60 -3.27 0.08 9.57
C ILE A 60 -2.25 -0.08 10.70
N ILE A 61 -2.14 0.89 11.60
CA ILE A 61 -1.16 0.90 12.70
C ILE A 61 -1.41 -0.25 13.69
N LYS A 62 -2.69 -0.52 13.99
CA LYS A 62 -3.10 -1.52 14.98
C LYS A 62 -3.60 -2.82 14.34
N HIS A 63 -3.25 -3.08 13.09
CA HIS A 63 -3.88 -4.14 12.31
C HIS A 63 -3.78 -5.51 12.99
N GLU A 64 -2.62 -5.87 13.57
CA GLU A 64 -2.45 -7.15 14.27
C GLU A 64 -3.37 -7.27 15.50
N ALA A 65 -3.45 -6.20 16.31
CA ALA A 65 -4.32 -6.18 17.50
C ALA A 65 -5.82 -6.21 17.14
N LEU A 66 -6.18 -5.75 15.95
CA LEU A 66 -7.54 -5.76 15.42
C LEU A 66 -7.86 -7.03 14.62
N GLY A 67 -6.89 -7.93 14.41
CA GLY A 67 -7.05 -9.12 13.56
C GLY A 67 -7.17 -8.80 12.07
N ILE A 68 -6.76 -7.60 11.64
CA ILE A 68 -6.86 -7.15 10.25
C ILE A 68 -5.63 -7.63 9.47
N GLY A 69 -5.87 -8.40 8.40
CA GLY A 69 -4.86 -8.78 7.42
C GLY A 69 -4.57 -7.65 6.45
N LEU A 70 -3.32 -7.20 6.36
CA LEU A 70 -2.87 -6.28 5.31
C LEU A 70 -2.23 -7.09 4.18
N HIS A 71 -2.76 -7.00 2.96
CA HIS A 71 -2.34 -7.79 1.81
C HIS A 71 -1.75 -6.90 0.72
N LEU A 72 -0.53 -7.20 0.26
CA LEU A 72 0.20 -6.37 -0.70
C LEU A 72 0.13 -6.95 -2.12
N PHE A 73 -0.36 -6.14 -3.06
CA PHE A 73 -0.39 -6.42 -4.48
C PHE A 73 0.33 -5.32 -5.23
N VAL A 74 1.36 -5.67 -6.01
CA VAL A 74 2.22 -4.70 -6.69
C VAL A 74 2.21 -4.95 -8.20
N ARG A 75 2.28 -3.87 -8.98
CA ARG A 75 2.64 -3.92 -10.39
C ARG A 75 3.61 -2.80 -10.72
N GLU A 76 4.47 -3.03 -11.71
CA GLU A 76 5.41 -2.00 -12.16
C GLU A 76 4.69 -0.86 -12.85
N ASN A 77 3.91 -1.14 -13.89
CA ASN A 77 3.28 -0.13 -14.73
C ASN A 77 1.75 -0.31 -14.74
N LYS A 78 0.99 0.73 -15.13
CA LYS A 78 -0.46 0.57 -15.34
C LYS A 78 -0.78 -0.35 -16.53
N LEU A 79 0.04 -0.26 -17.58
CA LEU A 79 -0.12 -1.00 -18.81
C LEU A 79 1.11 -1.85 -19.11
N LYS A 80 0.89 -3.01 -19.74
CA LYS A 80 1.91 -3.87 -20.34
C LYS A 80 1.39 -4.29 -21.72
N ASN A 81 2.14 -3.97 -22.78
CA ASN A 81 1.75 -4.24 -24.18
C ASN A 81 0.34 -3.74 -24.55
N GLY A 82 0.02 -2.50 -24.16
CA GLY A 82 -1.27 -1.86 -24.46
C GLY A 82 -2.47 -2.39 -23.65
N LYS A 83 -2.27 -3.38 -22.77
CA LYS A 83 -3.29 -3.95 -21.88
C LYS A 83 -3.02 -3.59 -20.43
N ALA A 84 -4.05 -3.67 -19.58
CA ALA A 84 -3.88 -3.49 -18.14
C ALA A 84 -2.85 -4.50 -17.59
N ALA A 85 -1.79 -4.00 -16.96
CA ALA A 85 -0.81 -4.87 -16.33
C ALA A 85 -1.41 -5.53 -15.09
N PRO A 86 -1.22 -6.85 -14.90
CA PRO A 86 -1.72 -7.56 -13.73
C PRO A 86 -0.98 -7.10 -12.48
N PHE A 87 -1.65 -7.21 -11.34
CA PHE A 87 -1.01 -7.13 -10.03
C PHE A 87 -0.45 -8.49 -9.64
N VAL A 88 0.72 -8.48 -9.01
CA VAL A 88 1.35 -9.65 -8.37
C VAL A 88 1.09 -9.57 -6.87
N TYR A 89 0.61 -10.66 -6.27
CA TYR A 89 0.46 -10.76 -4.82
C TYR A 89 1.82 -11.07 -4.18
N HIS A 90 2.22 -10.27 -3.20
CA HIS A 90 3.50 -10.42 -2.50
C HIS A 90 3.35 -11.02 -1.09
N GLY A 91 2.12 -11.22 -0.60
CA GLY A 91 1.89 -11.76 0.73
C GLY A 91 1.23 -10.76 1.68
N ARG A 92 1.17 -11.16 2.95
CA ARG A 92 0.72 -10.29 4.05
C ARG A 92 1.86 -9.39 4.49
N VAL A 93 1.52 -8.20 4.96
CA VAL A 93 2.49 -7.25 5.51
C VAL A 93 2.17 -6.89 6.96
N ARG A 94 3.23 -6.62 7.72
CA ARG A 94 3.18 -6.07 9.08
C ARG A 94 3.56 -4.60 9.06
N TYR A 95 2.77 -3.76 9.73
CA TYR A 95 3.12 -2.37 9.99
C TYR A 95 4.39 -2.28 10.86
N GLN A 96 5.39 -1.50 10.43
CA GLN A 96 6.61 -1.25 11.21
C GLN A 96 6.64 0.15 11.80
N LYS A 97 6.54 1.17 10.94
CA LYS A 97 6.53 2.58 11.34
C LYS A 97 5.84 3.44 10.29
N HIS A 98 5.51 4.67 10.66
CA HIS A 98 5.11 5.69 9.71
C HIS A 98 5.76 7.04 10.02
N ASP A 99 5.77 7.89 9.01
CA ASP A 99 5.97 9.32 9.11
C ASP A 99 4.81 10.07 8.43
N GLY A 100 4.76 11.38 8.62
CA GLY A 100 3.70 12.21 8.07
C GLY A 100 2.33 11.98 8.72
N SER A 101 1.31 12.60 8.14
CA SER A 101 -0.05 12.55 8.67
C SER A 101 -1.08 12.62 7.57
N LYS A 102 -0.97 13.50 6.56
CA LYS A 102 -1.95 13.58 5.47
C LYS A 102 -1.24 13.81 4.13
N PRO A 103 -0.69 12.77 3.48
CA PRO A 103 -0.81 11.34 3.83
C PRO A 103 0.22 10.87 4.87
N MET A 104 0.00 9.67 5.42
CA MET A 104 1.04 8.88 6.07
C MET A 104 1.92 8.17 5.03
N SER A 105 3.24 8.14 5.27
CA SER A 105 4.18 7.22 4.62
C SER A 105 4.50 6.09 5.58
N VAL A 106 4.29 4.85 5.17
CA VAL A 106 4.30 3.66 6.03
C VAL A 106 5.35 2.69 5.53
N ASN A 107 6.19 2.20 6.44
CA ASN A 107 7.05 1.07 6.17
C ASN A 107 6.37 -0.20 6.64
N PHE A 108 6.34 -1.17 5.75
CA PHE A 108 5.84 -2.51 5.97
C PHE A 108 6.98 -3.52 5.89
N GLU A 109 6.82 -4.63 6.61
CA GLU A 109 7.63 -5.84 6.47
C GLU A 109 6.73 -6.96 5.91
N LEU A 110 7.21 -7.75 4.95
CA LEU A 110 6.55 -8.98 4.52
C LEU A 110 6.55 -10.02 5.65
N MET A 111 5.38 -10.59 5.91
CA MET A 111 5.23 -11.72 6.82
C MET A 111 5.60 -13.01 6.09
N ASP A 112 6.42 -13.85 6.72
CA ASP A 112 6.79 -15.19 6.21
C ASP A 112 5.58 -16.13 6.08
#